data_AF-A0A8I2ZM75-F1
#
_entry.id   AF-A0A8I2ZM75-F1
#
_cell.length_a   1.000
_cell.length_b   1.000
_cell.length_c   1.000
_cell.angle_alpha   90.00
_cell.angle_beta   90.00
_cell.angle_gamma   90.00
#
_symmetry.space_group_name_H-M   'P 1'
#
loop_
_entity.id
_entity.type
_entity.pdbx_description
1 polymer ?
#
loop_
_entity_poly.entity_id
_entity_poly.type
_entity_poly.pdbx_seq_one_letter_code
_entity_poly.pdbx_strand_id
1 'polypeptide(L)'
;MWLARLARAGFQETRRAWLCLPIGGRPPGKPLPALPGAAAAGGKTVTLEAMVTGSTDAAAALTGVAGSWSWERWLLRCEMEKVAGELRLADTVTAGSAMTEAGKCLEGVSAIVEEGRLCGAGWRMLNGYARKPKVGTGFIPLKVDV
;
A
#
# COMPACT_ATOMS: atom_id res chain seq x y z
N MET A 1 -0.32 18.07 14.35
CA MET A 1 -1.34 17.18 13.74
C MET A 1 -1.50 17.48 12.24
N TRP A 2 -1.60 16.46 11.37
CA TRP A 2 -1.68 16.62 9.90
C TRP A 2 -2.91 17.41 9.40
N LEU A 3 -4.08 17.20 10.02
CA LEU A 3 -5.32 17.87 9.63
C LEU A 3 -5.25 19.40 9.79
N ALA A 4 -4.63 19.88 10.87
CA ALA A 4 -4.40 21.30 11.08
C ALA A 4 -3.42 21.90 10.06
N ARG A 5 -2.51 21.08 9.48
CA ARG A 5 -1.63 21.53 8.39
C ARG A 5 -2.40 21.66 7.08
N LEU A 6 -3.27 20.70 6.77
CA LEU A 6 -4.16 20.76 5.59
C LEU A 6 -5.09 21.97 5.63
N ALA A 7 -5.72 22.21 6.79
CA ALA A 7 -6.61 23.37 6.97
C ALA A 7 -5.87 24.69 6.77
N ARG A 8 -4.68 24.86 7.35
CA ARG A 8 -3.84 26.06 7.15
C ARG A 8 -3.37 26.26 5.72
N ALA A 9 -3.20 25.18 4.97
CA ALA A 9 -2.85 25.23 3.54
C ALA A 9 -4.08 25.51 2.63
N GLY A 10 -5.26 25.76 3.21
CA GLY A 10 -6.47 26.10 2.46
C GLY A 10 -7.19 24.92 1.82
N PHE A 11 -6.81 23.67 2.14
CA PHE A 11 -7.52 22.49 1.66
C PHE A 11 -8.91 22.42 2.30
N GLN A 12 -9.93 22.14 1.50
CA GLN A 12 -11.33 22.15 1.92
C GLN A 12 -11.93 20.73 1.86
N GLU A 13 -13.11 20.56 2.46
CA GLU A 13 -13.87 19.30 2.42
C GLU A 13 -13.04 18.07 2.80
N THR A 14 -12.35 18.14 3.96
CA THR A 14 -11.62 16.97 4.44
C THR A 14 -12.61 15.89 4.83
N ARG A 15 -12.53 14.74 4.17
CA ARG A 15 -13.40 13.60 4.39
C ARG A 15 -12.56 12.36 4.66
N ARG A 16 -13.13 11.42 5.40
CA ARG A 16 -12.56 10.09 5.62
C ARG A 16 -13.44 9.06 4.95
N ALA A 17 -12.81 8.07 4.33
CA ALA A 17 -13.48 6.95 3.70
C ALA A 17 -12.74 5.67 4.07
N TRP A 18 -13.51 4.61 4.28
CA TRP A 18 -12.96 3.26 4.30
C TRP A 18 -12.70 2.83 2.87
N LEU A 19 -11.45 2.45 2.58
CA LEU A 19 -11.05 1.85 1.32
C LEU A 19 -10.71 0.38 1.55
N CYS A 20 -11.12 -0.47 0.62
CA CYS A 20 -10.66 -1.85 0.52
C CYS A 20 -9.67 -1.92 -0.65
N LEU A 21 -8.43 -2.29 -0.37
CA LEU A 21 -7.41 -2.48 -1.40
C LEU A 21 -7.17 -3.97 -1.61
N PRO A 22 -7.05 -4.44 -2.86
CA PRO A 22 -6.82 -5.86 -3.11
C PRO A 22 -5.47 -6.31 -2.55
N ILE A 23 -5.43 -7.53 -2.01
CA ILE A 23 -4.16 -8.24 -1.79
C ILE A 23 -3.67 -8.71 -3.18
N GLY A 24 -2.36 -8.59 -3.43
CA GLY A 24 -1.81 -8.61 -4.78
C GLY A 24 -2.16 -9.82 -5.64
N GLY A 25 -2.18 -9.62 -6.96
CA GLY A 25 -2.46 -10.70 -7.91
C GLY A 25 -1.41 -11.82 -7.81
N ARG A 26 -1.80 -13.04 -8.18
CA ARG A 26 -0.85 -14.16 -8.31
C ARG A 26 0.25 -13.72 -9.30
N PRO A 27 1.55 -13.76 -8.95
CA PRO A 27 2.59 -13.49 -9.92
C PRO A 27 2.38 -14.41 -11.11
N PRO A 28 2.49 -13.91 -12.36
CA PRO A 28 2.35 -14.76 -13.52
C PRO A 28 3.34 -15.91 -13.36
N GLY A 29 2.84 -17.14 -13.40
CA GLY A 29 3.70 -18.32 -13.39
C GLY A 29 4.76 -18.15 -14.47
N LYS A 30 5.99 -18.62 -14.23
CA LYS A 30 7.04 -18.62 -15.26
C LYS A 30 6.40 -19.07 -16.58
N PRO A 31 6.45 -18.28 -17.66
CA PRO A 31 5.91 -18.72 -18.93
C PRO A 31 6.56 -20.05 -19.26
N LEU A 32 5.74 -21.07 -19.50
CA LEU A 32 6.24 -22.34 -20.00
C LEU A 32 7.08 -22.04 -21.25
N PRO A 33 8.25 -22.68 -21.43
CA PRO A 33 9.03 -22.52 -22.65
C PRO A 33 8.12 -22.73 -23.85
N ALA A 34 8.07 -21.75 -24.75
CA ALA A 34 7.28 -21.86 -25.97
C ALA A 34 7.71 -23.13 -26.72
N LEU A 35 6.77 -24.07 -26.87
CA LEU A 35 6.97 -25.22 -27.77
C LEU A 35 7.18 -24.66 -29.19
N PRO A 36 8.27 -25.03 -29.88
CA PRO A 36 8.50 -24.58 -31.24
C PRO A 36 7.46 -25.23 -32.17
N GLY A 37 6.45 -24.47 -32.62
CA GLY A 37 5.53 -25.01 -33.64
C GLY A 37 4.20 -24.32 -33.91
N ALA A 38 3.72 -23.37 -33.10
CA ALA A 38 2.45 -22.70 -33.42
C ALA A 38 2.70 -21.42 -34.23
N ALA A 39 2.76 -21.58 -35.56
CA ALA A 39 2.88 -20.50 -36.52
C ALA A 39 1.75 -19.47 -36.36
N ALA A 40 2.15 -18.20 -36.38
CA ALA A 40 1.29 -17.03 -36.32
C ALA A 40 0.29 -17.01 -37.49
N ALA A 41 -1.00 -17.05 -37.17
CA ALA A 41 -2.08 -16.78 -38.11
C ALA A 41 -2.91 -15.59 -37.61
N GLY A 42 -2.80 -14.47 -38.32
CA GLY A 42 -3.93 -13.61 -38.62
C GLY A 42 -4.31 -12.52 -37.62
N GLY A 43 -3.97 -11.28 -37.98
CA GLY A 43 -4.76 -10.09 -37.63
C GLY A 43 -4.12 -9.17 -36.59
N LYS A 44 -3.39 -8.14 -37.05
CA LYS A 44 -3.10 -6.95 -36.23
C LYS A 44 -4.39 -6.13 -36.10
N THR A 45 -5.22 -6.48 -35.13
CA THR A 45 -6.24 -5.57 -34.62
C THR A 45 -5.52 -4.44 -33.89
N VAL A 46 -5.34 -3.31 -34.56
CA VAL A 46 -4.94 -2.06 -33.88
C VAL A 46 -6.19 -1.57 -33.15
N THR A 47 -6.40 -2.10 -31.94
CA THR A 47 -7.33 -1.51 -30.99
C THR A 47 -6.78 -0.14 -30.62
N LEU A 48 -7.47 0.92 -31.01
CA LEU A 48 -7.25 2.26 -30.48
C LEU A 48 -7.40 2.16 -28.95
N GLU A 49 -6.27 2.14 -28.24
CA GLU A 49 -6.22 2.27 -26.78
C GLU A 49 -6.79 3.66 -26.43
N ALA A 50 -8.10 3.72 -26.25
CA ALA A 50 -8.68 4.75 -25.41
C ALA A 50 -7.98 4.62 -24.05
N MET A 51 -7.38 5.73 -23.60
CA MET A 51 -6.74 6.02 -22.30
C MET A 51 -7.33 5.30 -21.05
N VAL A 52 -7.30 3.97 -20.99
CA VAL A 52 -7.52 3.20 -19.78
C VAL A 52 -6.13 2.95 -19.18
N THR A 53 -5.52 4.03 -18.68
CA THR A 53 -4.25 3.93 -17.98
C THR A 53 -4.47 3.25 -16.63
N GLY A 54 -4.26 1.93 -16.58
CA GLY A 54 -4.14 1.17 -15.34
C GLY A 54 -4.80 -0.21 -15.40
N SER A 55 -4.02 -1.26 -15.12
CA SER A 55 -4.55 -2.61 -14.84
C SER A 55 -4.86 -2.75 -13.36
N THR A 56 -5.98 -3.37 -13.02
CA THR A 56 -6.33 -3.74 -11.64
C THR A 56 -5.31 -4.68 -11.02
N ASP A 57 -4.65 -5.52 -11.83
CA ASP A 57 -3.58 -6.41 -11.37
C ASP A 57 -2.33 -5.64 -10.95
N ALA A 58 -2.00 -4.57 -11.68
CA ALA A 58 -0.90 -3.68 -11.32
C ALA A 58 -1.20 -2.93 -10.01
N ALA A 59 -2.45 -2.47 -9.84
CA ALA A 59 -2.89 -1.88 -8.57
C ALA A 59 -2.79 -2.90 -7.43
N ALA A 60 -3.23 -4.14 -7.64
CA ALA A 60 -3.15 -5.22 -6.66
C ALA A 60 -1.71 -5.52 -6.24
N ALA A 61 -0.76 -5.61 -7.18
CA ALA A 61 0.64 -5.84 -6.85
C ALA A 61 1.21 -4.73 -5.93
N LEU A 62 0.92 -3.47 -6.24
CA LEU A 62 1.36 -2.32 -5.42
C LEU A 62 0.70 -2.31 -4.04
N THR A 63 -0.62 -2.54 -3.98
CA THR A 63 -1.36 -2.54 -2.71
C THR A 63 -1.03 -3.75 -1.86
N GLY A 64 -0.67 -4.89 -2.47
CA GLY A 64 -0.14 -6.06 -1.78
C GLY A 64 1.12 -5.70 -0.99
N VAL A 65 2.13 -5.13 -1.66
CA VAL A 65 3.39 -4.74 -1.01
C VAL A 65 3.15 -3.65 0.05
N ALA A 66 2.44 -2.58 -0.29
CA ALA A 66 2.20 -1.46 0.62
C ALA A 66 1.36 -1.87 1.85
N GLY A 67 0.36 -2.73 1.63
CA GLY A 67 -0.51 -3.25 2.69
C GLY A 67 0.24 -4.19 3.63
N SER A 68 0.98 -5.16 3.10
CA SER A 68 1.81 -6.07 3.91
C SER A 68 2.83 -5.31 4.75
N TRP A 69 3.56 -4.36 4.14
CA TRP A 69 4.54 -3.54 4.88
C TRP A 69 3.90 -2.71 5.99
N SER A 70 2.74 -2.09 5.72
CA SER A 70 2.01 -1.31 6.71
C SER A 70 1.52 -2.18 7.87
N TRP A 71 1.11 -3.41 7.57
CA TRP A 71 0.64 -4.38 8.55
C TRP A 71 1.79 -4.92 9.42
N GLU A 72 2.92 -5.31 8.81
CA GLU A 72 4.14 -5.72 9.54
C GLU A 72 4.62 -4.61 10.49
N ARG A 73 4.66 -3.36 10.01
CA ARG A 73 5.02 -2.21 10.84
C ARG A 73 4.03 -1.98 11.98
N TRP A 74 2.74 -2.29 11.77
CA TRP A 74 1.74 -2.21 12.83
C TRP A 74 1.93 -3.33 13.87
N LEU A 75 2.14 -4.58 13.45
CA LEU A 75 2.44 -5.71 14.34
C LEU A 75 3.66 -5.43 15.22
N LEU A 76 4.75 -4.95 14.63
CA LEU A 76 5.96 -4.55 15.38
C LEU A 76 5.67 -3.47 16.42
N ARG A 77 4.87 -2.45 16.07
CA ARG A 77 4.48 -1.42 17.05
C ARG A 77 3.65 -2.00 18.19
N CYS A 78 2.69 -2.87 17.89
CA CYS A 78 1.88 -3.53 18.92
C CYS A 78 2.74 -4.34 19.89
N GLU A 79 3.70 -5.13 19.39
CA GLU A 79 4.60 -5.87 20.27
C GLU A 79 5.55 -4.95 21.05
N MET A 80 6.09 -3.90 20.43
CA MET A 80 6.93 -2.93 21.15
C MET A 80 6.15 -2.18 22.24
N GLU A 81 4.89 -1.81 21.99
CA GLU A 81 4.00 -1.17 22.97
C GLU A 81 3.63 -2.12 24.11
N LYS A 82 3.38 -3.40 23.81
CA LYS A 82 3.16 -4.45 24.81
C LYS A 82 4.37 -4.64 25.71
N VAL A 83 5.56 -4.76 25.14
CA VAL A 83 6.83 -4.91 25.89
C VAL A 83 7.09 -3.67 26.77
N ALA A 84 6.81 -2.46 26.26
CA ALA A 84 6.95 -1.23 27.03
C ALA A 84 5.91 -1.12 28.18
N GLY A 85 4.70 -1.64 27.97
CA GLY A 85 3.62 -1.67 28.97
C GLY A 85 3.87 -2.64 30.12
N GLU A 86 4.67 -3.69 29.91
CA GLU A 86 5.08 -4.67 30.94
C GLU A 86 6.16 -4.14 31.91
N LEU A 87 6.30 -2.82 32.07
CA LEU A 87 7.28 -2.12 32.94
C LEU A 87 8.76 -2.40 32.63
N ARG A 88 9.05 -3.11 31.53
CA ARG A 88 10.41 -3.24 30.99
C ARG A 88 10.69 -2.06 30.05
N LEU A 89 11.02 -0.91 30.64
CA LEU A 89 11.73 0.19 29.96
C LEU A 89 13.16 -0.22 29.56
N ALA A 90 13.35 -1.47 29.13
CA ALA A 90 14.63 -2.00 28.71
C ALA A 90 14.81 -1.70 27.22
N ASP A 91 15.45 -0.57 26.98
CA ASP A 91 16.31 -0.33 25.82
C ASP A 91 15.70 -0.67 24.46
N THR A 92 14.74 0.15 24.03
CA THR A 92 14.22 0.15 22.64
C THR A 92 15.18 0.79 21.64
N VAL A 93 16.37 1.23 22.09
CA VAL A 93 17.37 1.96 21.28
C VAL A 93 18.52 1.05 20.87
N THR A 94 18.85 0.05 21.68
CA THR A 94 19.79 -1.02 21.30
C THR A 94 19.03 -2.20 20.68
N ALA A 95 19.59 -2.81 19.63
CA ALA A 95 19.13 -4.09 19.10
C ALA A 95 19.39 -5.21 20.14
N GLY A 96 18.60 -5.23 21.21
CA GLY A 96 18.66 -6.19 22.30
C GLY A 96 17.69 -7.35 22.10
N SER A 97 17.67 -8.28 23.05
CA SER A 97 16.79 -9.46 23.03
C SER A 97 15.31 -9.10 22.85
N ALA A 98 14.85 -7.97 23.40
CA ALA A 98 13.48 -7.49 23.24
C ALA A 98 13.10 -7.17 21.77
N MET A 99 14.02 -6.61 20.99
CA MET A 99 13.80 -6.35 19.56
C MET A 99 13.76 -7.66 18.76
N THR A 100 14.60 -8.62 19.10
CA THR A 100 14.61 -9.97 18.49
C THR A 100 13.32 -10.73 18.80
N GLU A 101 12.82 -10.67 20.03
CA GLU A 101 11.55 -11.28 20.41
C GLU A 101 10.36 -10.61 19.73
N ALA A 102 10.33 -9.27 19.65
CA ALA A 102 9.31 -8.56 18.89
C ALA A 102 9.33 -8.94 17.40
N GLY A 103 10.51 -9.23 16.84
CA GLY A 103 10.64 -9.72 15.46
C GLY A 103 9.90 -11.04 15.18
N LYS A 104 9.71 -11.90 16.19
CA LYS A 104 8.97 -13.16 16.02
C LYS A 104 7.50 -12.97 15.64
N CYS A 105 6.90 -11.82 15.95
CA CYS A 105 5.52 -11.55 15.52
C CYS A 105 5.36 -11.42 14.00
N LEU A 106 6.47 -11.29 13.26
CA LEU A 106 6.48 -11.27 11.80
C LEU A 106 6.59 -12.67 11.19
N GLU A 107 6.87 -13.70 11.99
CA GLU A 107 6.96 -15.07 11.51
C GLU A 107 5.60 -15.54 11.01
N GLY A 108 5.55 -16.07 9.78
CA GLY A 108 4.31 -16.56 9.16
C GLY A 108 3.43 -15.48 8.52
N VAL A 109 3.77 -14.19 8.61
CA VAL A 109 3.01 -13.10 7.95
C VAL A 109 2.85 -13.35 6.44
N SER A 110 3.91 -13.83 5.77
CA SER A 110 3.85 -14.16 4.34
C SER A 110 2.84 -15.26 4.02
N ALA A 111 2.71 -16.27 4.88
CA ALA A 111 1.72 -17.34 4.71
C ALA A 111 0.29 -16.80 4.85
N ILE A 112 0.05 -15.91 5.82
CA ILE A 112 -1.25 -15.25 6.02
C ILE A 112 -1.60 -14.36 4.81
N VAL A 113 -0.63 -13.63 4.28
CA VAL A 113 -0.84 -12.80 3.08
C VAL A 113 -1.16 -13.69 1.86
N GLU A 114 -0.49 -14.83 1.70
CA GLU A 114 -0.79 -15.78 0.62
C GLU A 114 -2.17 -16.44 0.78
N GLU A 115 -2.57 -16.81 2.00
CA GLU A 115 -3.92 -17.30 2.28
C GLU A 115 -4.97 -16.23 1.97
N GLY A 116 -4.74 -14.99 2.43
CA GLY A 116 -5.60 -13.86 2.14
C GLY A 116 -5.74 -13.63 0.63
N ARG A 117 -4.65 -13.80 -0.13
CA ARG A 117 -4.68 -13.74 -1.59
C ARG A 117 -5.55 -14.85 -2.20
N LEU A 118 -5.43 -16.09 -1.73
CA LEU A 118 -6.21 -17.23 -2.22
C LEU A 118 -7.71 -17.07 -1.93
N CYS A 119 -8.05 -16.47 -0.79
CA CYS A 119 -9.44 -16.23 -0.38
C CYS A 119 -10.05 -14.94 -0.97
N GLY A 120 -9.31 -14.17 -1.78
CA GLY A 120 -9.77 -12.90 -2.33
C GLY A 120 -9.94 -11.80 -1.28
N ALA A 121 -9.17 -11.85 -0.20
CA ALA A 121 -9.20 -10.84 0.86
C ALA A 121 -8.57 -9.52 0.41
N GLY A 122 -8.84 -8.46 1.18
CA GLY A 122 -8.38 -7.10 0.90
C GLY A 122 -7.93 -6.36 2.16
N TRP A 123 -7.00 -5.44 1.99
CA TRP A 123 -6.58 -4.51 3.03
C TRP A 123 -7.65 -3.45 3.25
N ARG A 124 -8.27 -3.46 4.44
CA ARG A 124 -9.20 -2.41 4.84
C ARG A 124 -8.45 -1.27 5.51
N MET A 125 -8.40 -0.11 4.87
CA MET A 125 -7.71 1.07 5.38
C MET A 125 -8.65 2.26 5.51
N LEU A 126 -8.50 3.04 6.58
CA LEU A 126 -9.14 4.33 6.72
C LEU A 126 -8.28 5.38 6.00
N ASN A 127 -8.74 5.87 4.85
CA ASN A 127 -8.05 6.91 4.11
C ASN A 127 -8.79 8.24 4.24
N GLY A 128 -8.07 9.35 4.10
CA GLY A 128 -8.61 10.70 4.10
C GLY A 128 -8.31 11.40 2.78
N TYR A 129 -9.29 12.10 2.24
CA TYR A 129 -9.07 13.00 1.11
C TYR A 129 -9.47 14.42 1.48
N ALA A 130 -8.85 15.39 0.81
CA ALA A 130 -9.20 16.79 0.92
C ALA A 130 -9.19 17.41 -0.48
N ARG A 131 -10.11 18.33 -0.73
CA ARG A 131 -10.19 19.07 -1.99
C ARG A 131 -9.07 20.11 -2.02
N LYS A 132 -8.43 20.28 -3.19
CA LYS A 132 -7.50 21.40 -3.43
C LYS A 132 -8.17 22.74 -3.09
N PRO A 133 -7.40 23.75 -2.64
CA PRO A 133 -7.91 25.09 -2.44
C PRO A 133 -8.57 25.61 -3.73
N LYS A 134 -9.73 26.25 -3.63
CA LYS A 134 -10.40 26.84 -4.80
C LYS A 134 -9.62 28.08 -5.22
N VAL A 135 -9.36 28.23 -6.52
CA VAL A 135 -8.74 29.43 -7.11
C VAL A 135 -9.55 30.65 -6.65
N GLY A 136 -8.89 31.59 -5.98
CA GLY A 136 -9.51 32.78 -5.37
C GLY A 136 -9.75 32.72 -3.85
N THR A 137 -9.43 31.62 -3.15
CA THR A 137 -9.59 31.51 -1.67
C THR A 137 -8.31 31.23 -0.89
N GLY A 138 -7.14 31.18 -1.55
CA GLY A 138 -5.85 31.07 -0.88
C GLY A 138 -4.70 31.10 -1.88
N PHE A 139 -3.69 31.94 -1.62
CA PHE A 139 -2.49 32.04 -2.45
C PHE A 139 -1.59 30.81 -2.20
N ILE A 140 -1.38 29.97 -3.21
CA ILE A 140 -0.24 29.05 -3.25
C ILE A 140 0.73 29.62 -4.28
N PRO A 141 1.84 30.25 -3.86
CA PRO A 141 2.85 30.72 -4.80
C PRO A 141 3.54 29.50 -5.41
N LEU A 142 3.17 29.17 -6.64
CA LEU A 142 3.93 28.23 -7.47
C LEU A 142 4.98 29.04 -8.21
N LYS A 143 6.22 28.95 -7.75
CA LYS A 143 7.37 29.53 -8.45
C LYS A 143 7.71 28.60 -9.62
N VAL A 144 7.40 29.03 -10.83
CA VAL A 144 7.86 28.39 -12.06
C VAL A 144 9.12 29.16 -12.46
N ASP A 145 10.28 28.56 -12.24
CA ASP A 145 11.52 29.10 -12.81
C ASP A 145 11.49 28.79 -14.32
N VAL A 146 11.54 29.86 -15.13
CA VAL A 146 11.67 29.83 -16.60
C VAL A 146 13.13 30.06 -16.95
#